data_AF-A0A537E2P3-F1
#
_entry.id   AF-A0A537E2P3-F1
#
_cell.length_a   1.000
_cell.length_b   1.000
_cell.length_c   1.000
_cell.angle_alpha   90.00
_cell.angle_beta   90.00
_cell.angle_gamma   90.00
#
_symmetry.space_group_name_H-M   'P 1'
#
loop_
_entity.id
_entity.type
_entity.pdbx_description
1 polymer ?
#
loop_
_entity_poly.entity_id
_entity_poly.type
_entity_poly.pdbx_seq_one_letter_code
_entity_poly.pdbx_strand_id
1 'polypeptide(L)' 'MKIVDATTSFCGNHSEAYRKVNDAYSLWYAAYGSLTTDAFLKRLLALPETGDRAREMAQFLSRNPERWK' A
#
# COMPACT_ATOMS: atom_id res chain seq x y z
N MET A 1 -17.83 -8.85 14.22
CA MET A 1 -17.06 -7.71 14.78
C MET A 1 -15.84 -7.49 13.90
N LYS A 2 -15.72 -6.35 13.21
CA LYS A 2 -14.52 -6.07 12.41
C LYS A 2 -13.41 -5.65 13.38
N ILE A 3 -12.38 -6.47 13.53
CA ILE A 3 -11.20 -6.10 14.30
C ILE A 3 -10.50 -5.01 13.49
N VAL A 4 -10.47 -3.80 14.06
CA VAL A 4 -9.75 -2.66 13.52
C VAL A 4 -8.39 -2.57 14.20
N ASP A 5 -7.36 -2.38 13.42
CA ASP A 5 -6.01 -2.08 13.87
C ASP A 5 -6.01 -0.67 14.47
N ALA A 6 -5.67 -0.55 15.75
CA ALA A 6 -5.73 0.73 16.46
C ALA A 6 -4.70 1.76 15.96
N THR A 7 -3.63 1.31 15.27
CA THR A 7 -2.58 2.18 14.76
C THR A 7 -2.91 2.74 13.38
N THR A 8 -3.56 1.95 12.53
CA THR A 8 -3.90 2.35 11.14
C THR A 8 -5.39 2.64 10.93
N SER A 9 -6.25 2.25 11.86
CA SER A 9 -7.73 2.26 11.75
C SER A 9 -8.28 1.37 10.63
N PHE A 10 -7.47 0.46 10.08
CA PHE A 10 -7.91 -0.49 9.05
C PHE A 10 -8.47 -1.77 9.68
N CYS A 11 -9.38 -2.47 8.98
CA CYS A 11 -9.72 -3.83 9.41
C CYS A 11 -8.51 -4.78 9.24
N GLY A 12 -8.48 -5.92 9.92
CA GLY A 12 -7.32 -6.84 9.89
C GLY A 12 -6.77 -7.15 8.48
N ASN A 13 -7.65 -7.43 7.52
CA ASN A 13 -7.24 -7.68 6.12
C ASN A 13 -6.58 -6.46 5.46
N HIS A 14 -7.09 -5.26 5.72
CA HIS A 14 -6.54 -4.02 5.17
C HIS A 14 -5.29 -3.57 5.92
N SER A 15 -5.17 -3.85 7.23
CA SER A 15 -3.91 -3.64 7.97
C SER A 15 -2.79 -4.51 7.40
N GLU A 16 -3.07 -5.80 7.14
CA GLU A 16 -2.10 -6.69 6.52
C GLU A 16 -1.73 -6.24 5.09
N ALA A 17 -2.72 -5.81 4.29
CA ALA A 17 -2.47 -5.27 2.96
C ALA A 17 -1.62 -3.99 3.02
N TYR A 18 -1.91 -3.07 3.95
CA TYR A 18 -1.12 -1.86 4.19
C TYR A 18 0.34 -2.20 4.52
N ARG A 19 0.56 -3.16 5.43
CA ARG A 19 1.90 -3.63 5.77
C ARG A 19 2.62 -4.19 4.54
N LYS A 20 1.99 -5.09 3.79
CA LYS A 20 2.59 -5.70 2.58
C LYS A 20 2.91 -4.66 1.50
N VAL A 21 2.07 -3.65 1.32
CA VAL A 21 2.31 -2.55 0.38
C VAL A 21 3.50 -1.70 0.83
N ASN A 22 3.65 -1.42 2.12
CA ASN A 22 4.82 -0.71 2.67
C ASN A 22 6.12 -1.53 2.58
N ASP A 23 6.05 -2.82 2.89
CA ASP A 23 7.19 -3.74 2.77
C ASP A 23 7.68 -3.78 1.31
N ALA A 24 6.74 -3.88 0.35
CA ALA A 24 7.05 -3.83 -1.08
C ALA A 24 7.65 -2.49 -1.52
N TYR A 25 7.15 -1.36 -1.01
CA TYR A 25 7.74 -0.04 -1.30
C TYR A 25 9.20 0.03 -0.87
N SER A 26 9.52 -0.46 0.32
CA SER A 26 10.91 -0.49 0.82
C SER A 26 11.85 -1.26 -0.11
N LEU A 27 11.39 -2.41 -0.61
CA LEU A 27 12.15 -3.22 -1.58
C LEU A 27 12.33 -2.50 -2.91
N TRP A 28 11.27 -1.88 -3.43
CA TRP A 28 11.32 -1.16 -4.70
C TRP A 28 12.18 0.11 -4.59
N TYR A 29 12.08 0.83 -3.49
CA TYR A 29 12.92 2.00 -3.23
C TYR A 29 14.39 1.63 -3.24
N ALA A 30 14.78 0.54 -2.56
CA ALA A 30 16.15 0.04 -2.58
C ALA A 30 16.64 -0.36 -3.98
N ALA A 31 15.76 -0.95 -4.81
CA ALA A 31 16.10 -1.38 -6.16
C ALA A 31 16.18 -0.23 -7.19
N TYR A 32 15.30 0.77 -7.09
CA TYR A 32 15.19 1.87 -8.05
C TYR A 32 15.90 3.17 -7.60
N GLY A 33 16.24 3.32 -6.32
CA GLY A 33 17.03 4.42 -5.75
C GLY A 33 16.34 5.79 -5.65
N SER A 34 15.37 6.09 -6.52
CA SER A 34 14.66 7.38 -6.56
C SER A 34 13.14 7.24 -6.75
N LEU A 35 12.59 6.07 -6.42
CA LEU A 35 11.17 5.80 -6.62
C LEU A 35 10.32 6.55 -5.59
N THR A 36 9.48 7.47 -6.05
CA THR A 36 8.50 8.15 -5.19
C THR A 36 7.34 7.20 -4.85
N THR A 37 6.68 7.44 -3.72
CA THR A 37 5.45 6.72 -3.33
C THR A 37 4.39 6.76 -4.43
N ASP A 38 4.15 7.92 -5.06
CA ASP A 38 3.17 8.04 -6.17
C ASP A 38 3.55 7.17 -7.37
N ALA A 39 4.82 7.19 -7.78
CA ALA A 39 5.30 6.36 -8.88
C ALA A 39 5.22 4.86 -8.55
N PHE A 40 5.51 4.48 -7.29
CA PHE A 40 5.32 3.12 -6.80
C PHE A 40 3.86 2.69 -6.88
N LEU A 41 2.93 3.48 -6.34
CA LEU A 41 1.50 3.17 -6.33
C LEU A 41 0.93 3.04 -7.74
N LYS A 42 1.30 3.94 -8.65
CA LYS A 42 0.91 3.86 -10.07
C LYS A 42 1.38 2.56 -10.72
N ARG A 43 2.63 2.17 -10.48
CA ARG A 43 3.18 0.91 -11.01
C ARG A 43 2.49 -0.31 -10.38
N LEU A 44 2.25 -0.29 -9.08
CA LEU A 44 1.56 -1.37 -8.38
C LEU A 44 0.14 -1.58 -8.92
N LEU A 45 -0.58 -0.51 -9.24
CA LEU A 45 -1.92 -0.57 -9.86
C LEU A 45 -1.90 -1.10 -11.30
N ALA A 46 -0.81 -0.89 -12.03
CA ALA A 46 -0.65 -1.34 -13.41
C ALA A 46 -0.28 -2.83 -13.53
N LEU A 47 0.19 -3.48 -12.46
CA LEU A 47 0.54 -4.89 -12.46
C LEU A 47 -0.72 -5.77 -12.37
N PRO A 48 -0.95 -6.68 -13.34
CA PRO A 48 -2.10 -7.58 -13.29
C PRO A 48 -2.01 -8.58 -12.12
N GLU A 49 -0.80 -8.93 -11.69
CA GLU A 49 -0.53 -9.85 -10.57
C GLU A 49 -0.82 -9.24 -9.19
N THR A 50 -1.06 -7.92 -9.11
CA THR A 50 -1.41 -7.26 -7.85
C THR A 50 -2.76 -7.77 -7.36
N GLY A 51 -2.75 -8.47 -6.23
CA GLY A 51 -3.97 -8.98 -5.59
C GLY A 51 -4.92 -7.85 -5.16
N ASP A 52 -6.22 -8.17 -5.11
CA ASP A 52 -7.29 -7.17 -4.96
C ASP A 52 -7.12 -6.27 -3.73
N ARG A 53 -6.73 -6.83 -2.58
CA ARG A 53 -6.53 -6.03 -1.35
C ARG A 53 -5.36 -5.05 -1.45
N ALA A 54 -4.29 -5.42 -2.14
CA ALA A 54 -3.16 -4.53 -2.39
C ALA A 54 -3.56 -3.43 -3.39
N ARG A 55 -4.37 -3.77 -4.39
CA ARG A 55 -4.93 -2.82 -5.36
C ARG A 55 -5.87 -1.81 -4.68
N GLU A 56 -6.79 -2.27 -3.83
CA GLU A 56 -7.65 -1.41 -3.00
C GLU A 56 -6.82 -0.47 -2.12
N MET A 57 -5.79 -1.00 -1.45
CA MET A 57 -4.91 -0.20 -0.60
C MET A 57 -4.13 0.84 -1.40
N ALA A 58 -3.60 0.46 -2.56
CA ALA A 58 -2.90 1.38 -3.45
C ALA A 58 -3.81 2.51 -3.96
N GLN A 59 -5.06 2.19 -4.33
CA GLN A 59 -6.06 3.20 -4.70
C GLN A 59 -6.40 4.12 -3.52
N PHE A 60 -6.58 3.56 -2.32
CA PHE A 60 -6.85 4.32 -1.11
C PHE A 60 -5.72 5.32 -0.81
N LEU A 61 -4.47 4.85 -0.81
CA LEU A 61 -3.30 5.67 -0.51
C LEU A 61 -3.00 6.71 -1.61
N SER A 62 -3.31 6.41 -2.86
CA SER A 62 -3.20 7.38 -3.97
C SER A 62 -4.18 8.55 -3.80
N ARG A 63 -5.36 8.31 -3.20
CA ARG A 63 -6.38 9.34 -2.92
C ARG A 63 -6.17 10.05 -1.59
N ASN A 64 -5.42 9.45 -0.68
CA ASN A 64 -5.17 9.94 0.68
C ASN A 64 -3.67 9.88 1.01
N PRO A 65 -2.81 10.71 0.36
CA PRO A 65 -1.36 10.62 0.54
C PRO A 65 -0.89 10.84 1.98
N GLU A 66 -1.64 11.61 2.77
CA GLU A 66 -1.38 11.86 4.21
C GLU A 66 -1.53 10.61 5.09
N ARG A 67 -2.14 9.55 4.54
CA ARG A 67 -2.27 8.23 5.18
C ARG A 67 -1.07 7.33 4.91
N TRP A 68 -0.13 7.75 4.07
CA TRP A 68 1.17 7.10 3.91
C TRP A 68 2.11 7.54 5.04
N LYS A 69 2.14 6.76 6.13
CA LYS A 69 2.95 7.03 7.33
C LYS A 69 3.74 5.81 7.75
#